data_AF-A0A842VF96-F1
#
_entry.id   AF-A0A842VF96-F1
#
_cell.length_a   1.000
_cell.length_b   1.000
_cell.length_c   1.000
_cell.angle_alpha   90.00
_cell.angle_beta   90.00
_cell.angle_gamma   90.00
#
_symmetry.space_group_name_H-M   'P 1'
#
loop_
_entity.id
_entity.type
_entity.pdbx_description
1 polymer ?
#
loop_
_entity_poly.entity_id
_entity_poly.type
_entity_poly.pdbx_seq_one_letter_code
_entity_poly.pdbx_strand_id
1 'polypeptide(L)'
;MKCPSCDVDMEPLVEGIYQCPQCKKIIKEKIEKKEEKKLEKIEGEFEEAESFPKLNPQYEIVEKGITITKTPNRWIAVLICHNPLLKSDKYVRISWWKKSFYRHGGMFKIFEKDVLSNTIKALEKIDNAFDEVWGWHGKYGRKEEKTEEDLARERKIDIIKYRIIENKTCPKCQKKMNKKKSHYECPHCGEIVILEGYNQPIFNIPSTDLKLQFQSDLPINYYMPVSGITVKWLMGEWKALAVIYDKNNPNKKWLRFYWWIRNLQNVLKYGRKELGEGTKMGWKAQKGVSSPNLYNKGLIEPIIEALKKCAKDLNWSIQ
;
A
#
# COMPACT_ATOMS: atom_id res chain seq x y z
N MET A 1 -36.28 22.01 -26.07
CA MET A 1 -34.93 22.58 -25.78
C MET A 1 -34.50 23.38 -27.01
N LYS A 2 -33.97 24.59 -26.83
CA LYS A 2 -33.50 25.41 -27.97
C LYS A 2 -32.05 25.12 -28.32
N CYS A 3 -31.72 25.18 -29.62
CA CYS A 3 -30.35 25.00 -30.07
C CYS A 3 -29.52 26.23 -29.68
N PRO A 4 -28.43 26.10 -28.90
CA PRO A 4 -27.59 27.22 -28.46
C PRO A 4 -26.82 27.90 -29.60
N SER A 5 -26.88 27.35 -30.82
CA SER A 5 -26.19 27.91 -32.00
C SER A 5 -27.15 28.55 -33.01
N CYS A 6 -28.42 28.20 -32.98
CA CYS A 6 -29.40 28.65 -33.99
C CYS A 6 -30.68 29.24 -33.35
N ASP A 7 -30.83 29.15 -32.03
CA ASP A 7 -31.99 29.56 -31.22
C ASP A 7 -33.37 29.01 -31.68
N VAL A 8 -33.35 27.98 -32.53
CA VAL A 8 -34.54 27.21 -32.96
C VAL A 8 -34.81 26.04 -32.04
N ASP A 9 -36.07 25.60 -31.98
CA ASP A 9 -36.46 24.41 -31.22
C ASP A 9 -35.84 23.14 -31.81
N MET A 10 -35.27 22.31 -30.92
CA MET A 10 -34.62 21.06 -31.31
C MET A 10 -35.61 19.89 -31.34
N GLU A 11 -35.40 18.98 -32.29
CA GLU A 11 -36.20 17.77 -32.45
C GLU A 11 -35.67 16.63 -31.54
N PRO A 12 -36.54 15.90 -30.83
CA PRO A 12 -36.12 14.74 -30.04
C PRO A 12 -35.81 13.55 -30.96
N LEU A 13 -34.60 12.98 -30.85
CA LEU A 13 -34.24 11.74 -31.56
C LEU A 13 -34.61 10.51 -30.74
N VAL A 14 -34.31 10.55 -29.44
CA VAL A 14 -34.66 9.57 -28.41
C VAL A 14 -34.74 10.31 -27.08
N GLU A 15 -35.29 9.67 -26.04
CA GLU A 15 -35.42 10.27 -24.71
C GLU A 15 -34.08 10.84 -24.20
N GLY A 16 -34.07 12.15 -23.90
CA GLY A 16 -32.88 12.89 -23.44
C GLY A 16 -31.82 13.21 -24.51
N ILE A 17 -32.06 12.95 -25.80
CA ILE A 17 -31.16 13.33 -26.91
C ILE A 17 -31.93 14.10 -27.98
N TYR A 18 -31.49 15.33 -28.24
CA TYR A 18 -32.12 16.26 -29.18
C TYR A 18 -31.18 16.60 -30.34
N GLN A 19 -31.71 16.83 -31.53
CA GLN A 19 -30.97 17.29 -32.70
C GLN A 19 -31.56 18.61 -33.22
N CYS A 20 -30.69 19.57 -33.57
CA CYS A 20 -31.12 20.79 -34.24
C CYS A 20 -31.43 20.50 -35.72
N PRO A 21 -32.63 20.83 -36.22
CA PRO A 21 -32.98 20.56 -37.62
C PRO A 21 -32.14 21.40 -38.60
N GLN A 22 -31.68 22.59 -38.18
CA GLN A 22 -30.98 23.52 -39.06
C GLN A 22 -29.47 23.27 -39.16
N CYS A 23 -28.80 23.03 -38.03
CA CYS A 23 -27.34 22.81 -38.00
C CYS A 23 -26.93 21.36 -37.68
N LYS A 24 -27.90 20.45 -37.56
CA LYS A 24 -27.73 19.01 -37.24
C LYS A 24 -27.00 18.71 -35.93
N LYS A 25 -26.79 19.72 -35.08
CA LYS A 25 -26.09 19.61 -33.79
C LYS A 25 -26.90 18.80 -32.78
N ILE A 26 -26.29 17.78 -32.20
CA ILE A 26 -26.93 16.88 -31.22
C ILE A 26 -26.56 17.32 -29.80
N ILE A 27 -27.56 17.44 -28.93
CA ILE A 27 -27.40 17.81 -27.52
C ILE A 27 -28.07 16.75 -26.67
N LYS A 28 -27.32 16.22 -25.71
CA LYS A 28 -27.84 15.31 -24.69
C LYS A 28 -28.21 16.12 -23.46
N GLU A 29 -29.44 15.97 -23.00
CA GLU A 29 -29.91 16.56 -21.75
C GLU A 29 -29.04 16.02 -20.61
N LYS A 30 -28.47 16.93 -19.81
CA LYS A 30 -27.72 16.52 -18.62
C LYS A 30 -28.73 15.92 -17.67
N ILE A 31 -28.70 14.60 -17.52
CA ILE A 31 -29.40 13.91 -16.43
C ILE A 31 -28.84 14.51 -15.14
N GLU A 32 -29.64 15.34 -14.47
CA GLU A 32 -29.38 15.71 -13.09
C GLU A 32 -29.33 14.40 -12.31
N LYS A 33 -28.17 14.11 -11.74
CA LYS A 33 -28.02 12.99 -10.81
C LYS A 33 -29.08 13.20 -9.73
N LYS A 34 -30.06 12.29 -9.67
CA LYS A 34 -30.93 12.12 -8.50
C LYS A 34 -30.07 12.36 -7.27
N GLU A 35 -30.43 13.34 -6.46
CA GLU A 35 -29.80 13.61 -5.19
C GLU A 35 -29.79 12.31 -4.39
N GLU A 36 -28.62 11.68 -4.32
CA GLU A 36 -28.35 10.69 -3.29
C GLU A 36 -28.51 11.44 -1.97
N LYS A 37 -29.48 10.99 -1.16
CA LYS A 37 -29.66 11.41 0.23
C LYS A 37 -28.28 11.66 0.84
N LYS A 38 -27.97 12.91 1.15
CA LYS A 38 -26.83 13.27 2.00
C LYS A 38 -27.09 12.63 3.38
N LEU A 39 -26.65 11.39 3.54
CA LEU A 39 -26.24 10.91 4.86
C LEU A 39 -25.17 11.90 5.32
N GLU A 40 -25.44 12.60 6.42
CA GLU A 40 -24.46 13.43 7.10
C GLU A 40 -23.25 12.55 7.42
N LYS A 41 -22.19 12.68 6.61
CA LYS A 41 -20.95 11.92 6.80
C LYS A 41 -20.17 12.62 7.91
N ILE A 42 -20.14 11.99 9.08
CA ILE A 42 -19.26 12.38 10.16
C ILE A 42 -17.89 11.76 9.84
N GLU A 43 -16.92 12.60 9.43
CA GLU A 43 -15.54 12.15 9.22
C GLU A 43 -15.02 11.48 10.50
N GLY A 44 -14.39 10.31 10.37
CA GLY A 44 -13.80 9.59 11.51
C GLY A 44 -14.65 8.49 12.14
N GLU A 45 -15.88 8.23 11.69
CA GLU A 45 -16.70 7.08 12.12
C GLU A 45 -16.77 5.96 11.07
N PHE A 46 -17.21 4.77 11.49
CA PHE A 46 -17.42 3.66 10.57
C PHE A 46 -18.66 3.92 9.72
N GLU A 47 -18.45 3.87 8.40
CA GLU A 47 -19.48 3.87 7.38
C GLU A 47 -19.64 2.44 6.83
N GLU A 48 -20.87 2.09 6.47
CA GLU A 48 -21.20 0.80 5.84
C GLU A 48 -20.60 0.67 4.43
N ALA A 49 -20.49 -0.57 3.94
CA ALA A 49 -19.89 -0.91 2.65
C ALA A 49 -20.42 -0.09 1.46
N GLU A 50 -21.72 0.18 1.41
CA GLU A 50 -22.40 0.92 0.34
C GLU A 50 -21.91 2.37 0.24
N SER A 51 -21.36 2.90 1.33
CA SER A 51 -20.83 4.25 1.39
C SER A 51 -19.52 4.41 0.63
N PHE A 52 -18.87 3.33 0.16
CA PHE A 52 -17.60 3.36 -0.54
C PHE A 52 -17.72 2.91 -2.01
N PRO A 53 -16.86 3.40 -2.92
CA PRO A 53 -16.85 2.93 -4.29
C PRO A 53 -16.54 1.44 -4.34
N LYS A 54 -17.35 0.68 -5.09
CA LYS A 54 -17.19 -0.78 -5.21
C LYS A 54 -15.77 -1.14 -5.65
N LEU A 55 -15.14 -2.01 -4.88
CA LEU A 55 -13.89 -2.68 -5.28
C LEU A 55 -14.19 -3.78 -6.31
N ASN A 56 -13.16 -4.46 -6.82
CA ASN A 56 -13.37 -5.59 -7.72
C ASN A 56 -13.94 -6.78 -6.92
N PRO A 57 -15.24 -7.12 -7.07
CA PRO A 57 -15.91 -8.11 -6.23
C PRO A 57 -15.42 -9.54 -6.50
N GLN A 58 -14.66 -9.78 -7.57
CA GLN A 58 -14.03 -11.08 -7.82
C GLN A 58 -12.89 -11.38 -6.82
N TYR A 59 -12.28 -10.34 -6.26
CA TYR A 59 -11.10 -10.47 -5.43
C TYR A 59 -11.30 -9.92 -4.02
N GLU A 60 -12.13 -8.90 -3.84
CA GLU A 60 -12.22 -8.14 -2.59
C GLU A 60 -13.61 -7.54 -2.37
N ILE A 61 -14.10 -7.66 -1.13
CA ILE A 61 -15.35 -7.03 -0.67
C ILE A 61 -15.01 -6.06 0.47
N VAL A 62 -15.59 -4.87 0.44
CA VAL A 62 -15.55 -3.91 1.56
C VAL A 62 -16.65 -4.30 2.53
N GLU A 63 -16.32 -4.47 3.80
CA GLU A 63 -17.30 -4.71 4.85
C GLU A 63 -17.75 -3.39 5.47
N LYS A 64 -16.79 -2.54 5.81
CA LYS A 64 -17.01 -1.19 6.34
C LYS A 64 -15.71 -0.39 6.27
N GLY A 65 -15.76 0.90 6.54
CA GLY A 65 -14.56 1.73 6.54
C GLY A 65 -14.77 3.08 7.17
N ILE A 66 -13.70 3.86 7.26
CA ILE A 66 -13.69 5.20 7.83
C ILE A 66 -13.14 6.15 6.77
N THR A 67 -13.91 7.15 6.39
CA THR A 67 -13.42 8.23 5.52
C THR A 67 -12.43 9.11 6.29
N ILE A 68 -11.27 9.33 5.69
CA ILE A 68 -10.20 10.22 6.21
C ILE A 68 -10.36 11.62 5.65
N THR A 69 -10.58 11.72 4.35
CA THR A 69 -10.84 12.98 3.67
C THR A 69 -11.52 12.70 2.35
N LYS A 70 -12.51 13.54 2.00
CA LYS A 70 -13.24 13.44 0.74
C LYS A 70 -13.40 14.82 0.11
N THR A 71 -12.70 15.03 -0.99
CA THR A 71 -12.79 16.21 -1.85
C THR A 71 -13.35 15.80 -3.21
N PRO A 72 -13.88 16.72 -4.04
CA PRO A 72 -14.47 16.38 -5.34
C PRO A 72 -13.58 15.53 -6.25
N ASN A 73 -12.26 15.64 -6.13
CA ASN A 73 -11.29 14.97 -7.00
C ASN A 73 -10.47 13.88 -6.30
N ARG A 74 -10.60 13.73 -4.98
CA ARG A 74 -9.77 12.82 -4.20
C ARG A 74 -10.49 12.36 -2.94
N TRP A 75 -10.45 11.06 -2.70
CA TRP A 75 -10.96 10.44 -1.47
C TRP A 75 -9.91 9.51 -0.91
N ILE A 76 -9.71 9.55 0.40
CA ILE A 76 -8.88 8.62 1.17
C ILE A 76 -9.77 8.01 2.26
N ALA A 77 -9.69 6.69 2.42
CA ALA A 77 -10.40 5.97 3.47
C ALA A 77 -9.56 4.80 3.98
N VAL A 78 -9.80 4.39 5.22
CA VAL A 78 -9.31 3.13 5.78
C VAL A 78 -10.47 2.15 5.80
N LEU A 79 -10.30 1.00 5.15
CA LEU A 79 -11.35 0.00 4.97
C LEU A 79 -11.00 -1.29 5.70
N ILE A 80 -12.02 -1.99 6.17
CA ILE A 80 -11.95 -3.41 6.48
C ILE A 80 -12.52 -4.15 5.27
N CYS A 81 -11.70 -5.03 4.71
CA CYS A 81 -12.03 -5.82 3.54
C CYS A 81 -11.85 -7.31 3.83
N HIS A 82 -12.47 -8.15 3.01
CA HIS A 82 -12.24 -9.59 3.04
C HIS A 82 -12.29 -10.20 1.64
N ASN A 83 -11.80 -11.43 1.52
CA ASN A 83 -11.93 -12.21 0.30
C ASN A 83 -13.40 -12.61 0.07
N PRO A 84 -13.94 -12.56 -1.18
CA PRO A 84 -15.28 -13.03 -1.48
C PRO A 84 -15.56 -14.48 -1.07
N LEU A 85 -14.54 -15.35 -1.14
CA LEU A 85 -14.64 -16.77 -0.82
C LEU A 85 -14.48 -17.07 0.68
N LEU A 86 -13.85 -16.16 1.44
CA LEU A 86 -13.54 -16.38 2.85
C LEU A 86 -13.74 -15.09 3.66
N LYS A 87 -14.95 -14.92 4.21
CA LYS A 87 -15.33 -13.73 5.01
C LYS A 87 -14.53 -13.59 6.31
N SER A 88 -13.99 -14.69 6.84
CA SER A 88 -13.12 -14.67 8.03
C SER A 88 -11.72 -14.12 7.75
N ASP A 89 -11.26 -14.11 6.49
CA ASP A 89 -9.96 -13.57 6.10
C ASP A 89 -10.07 -12.05 5.90
N LYS A 90 -10.25 -11.36 7.03
CA LYS A 90 -10.36 -9.91 7.09
C LYS A 90 -8.98 -9.27 7.14
N TYR A 91 -8.86 -8.13 6.47
CA TYR A 91 -7.64 -7.33 6.46
C TYR A 91 -7.97 -5.84 6.40
N VAL A 92 -7.03 -5.03 6.85
CA VAL A 92 -7.12 -3.57 6.80
C VAL A 92 -6.55 -3.07 5.49
N ARG A 93 -7.16 -2.04 4.91
CA ARG A 93 -6.72 -1.45 3.65
C ARG A 93 -6.84 0.07 3.69
N ILE A 94 -5.74 0.78 3.49
CA ILE A 94 -5.78 2.22 3.20
C ILE A 94 -6.04 2.36 1.70
N SER A 95 -7.12 3.02 1.30
CA SER A 95 -7.51 3.17 -0.10
C SER A 95 -7.61 4.63 -0.49
N TRP A 96 -7.34 4.91 -1.77
CA TRP A 96 -7.59 6.24 -2.32
C TRP A 96 -8.15 6.17 -3.73
N TRP A 97 -9.02 7.14 -4.02
CA TRP A 97 -9.66 7.32 -5.31
C TRP A 97 -9.33 8.71 -5.85
N LYS A 98 -9.31 8.82 -7.18
CA LYS A 98 -8.95 10.06 -7.89
C LYS A 98 -10.02 10.41 -8.93
N LYS A 99 -10.03 11.67 -9.35
CA LYS A 99 -10.94 12.28 -10.33
C LYS A 99 -12.36 12.45 -9.79
N SER A 100 -13.17 13.22 -10.51
CA SER A 100 -14.56 13.57 -10.18
C SER A 100 -15.51 12.37 -10.03
N PHE A 101 -15.15 11.21 -10.60
CA PHE A 101 -15.94 9.97 -10.52
C PHE A 101 -15.31 8.92 -9.58
N TYR A 102 -14.33 9.32 -8.77
CA TYR A 102 -13.63 8.45 -7.82
C TYR A 102 -13.19 7.10 -8.42
N ARG A 103 -12.39 7.15 -9.49
CA ARG A 103 -11.74 5.94 -10.00
C ARG A 103 -10.74 5.45 -8.96
N HIS A 104 -10.69 4.12 -8.75
CA HIS A 104 -9.71 3.52 -7.86
C HIS A 104 -8.30 3.99 -8.22
N GLY A 105 -7.69 4.68 -7.27
CA GLY A 105 -6.48 5.45 -7.44
C GLY A 105 -5.28 4.79 -6.81
N GLY A 106 -5.46 3.71 -6.01
CA GLY A 106 -4.46 2.85 -5.36
C GLY A 106 -4.86 2.39 -3.95
N MET A 107 -4.06 1.49 -3.35
CA MET A 107 -4.36 0.87 -2.05
C MET A 107 -3.11 0.38 -1.30
N PHE A 108 -3.13 0.37 0.03
CA PHE A 108 -2.11 -0.26 0.88
C PHE A 108 -2.77 -1.30 1.79
N LYS A 109 -2.55 -2.58 1.51
CA LYS A 109 -3.19 -3.71 2.22
C LYS A 109 -2.37 -4.17 3.41
N ILE A 110 -3.01 -4.52 4.52
CA ILE A 110 -2.40 -4.94 5.78
C ILE A 110 -3.17 -6.17 6.28
N PHE A 111 -2.55 -7.34 6.10
CA PHE A 111 -3.17 -8.65 6.40
C PHE A 111 -2.86 -9.16 7.81
N GLU A 112 -1.87 -8.58 8.47
CA GLU A 112 -1.31 -9.12 9.71
C GLU A 112 -1.30 -8.03 10.78
N LYS A 113 -1.64 -8.41 12.01
CA LYS A 113 -1.64 -7.56 13.19
C LYS A 113 -0.31 -6.82 13.39
N ASP A 114 0.80 -7.54 13.26
CA ASP A 114 2.14 -6.96 13.49
C ASP A 114 2.50 -5.93 12.42
N VAL A 115 2.06 -6.13 11.17
CA VAL A 115 2.24 -5.15 10.10
C VAL A 115 1.38 -3.90 10.35
N LEU A 116 0.16 -4.06 10.90
CA LEU A 116 -0.69 -2.93 11.29
C LEU A 116 -0.04 -2.12 12.40
N SER A 117 0.42 -2.79 13.46
CA SER A 117 1.19 -2.18 14.56
C SER A 117 2.40 -1.42 14.05
N ASN A 118 3.21 -2.02 13.19
CA ASN A 118 4.37 -1.36 12.59
C ASN A 118 3.98 -0.17 11.71
N THR A 119 2.87 -0.26 10.98
CA THR A 119 2.38 0.84 10.14
C THR A 119 1.97 2.04 11.00
N ILE A 120 1.26 1.80 12.11
CA ILE A 120 0.89 2.85 13.08
C ILE A 120 2.15 3.47 13.69
N LYS A 121 3.06 2.66 14.24
CA LYS A 121 4.32 3.15 14.83
C LYS A 121 5.17 3.93 13.82
N ALA A 122 5.22 3.49 12.57
CA ALA A 122 5.95 4.21 11.52
C ALA A 122 5.29 5.55 11.17
N LEU A 123 3.95 5.61 11.10
CA LEU A 123 3.22 6.85 10.88
C LEU A 123 3.42 7.83 12.04
N GLU A 124 3.30 7.37 13.30
CA GLU A 124 3.55 8.19 14.50
C GLU A 124 4.99 8.74 14.53
N LYS A 125 5.99 7.91 14.19
CA LYS A 125 7.38 8.37 14.07
C LYS A 125 7.57 9.42 12.98
N ILE A 126 6.93 9.23 11.83
CA ILE A 126 6.98 10.21 10.73
C ILE A 126 6.30 11.51 11.16
N ASP A 127 5.13 11.43 11.79
CA ASP A 127 4.38 12.59 12.25
C ASP A 127 5.18 13.44 13.25
N ASN A 128 5.88 12.79 14.18
CA ASN A 128 6.71 13.47 15.17
C ASN A 128 8.01 14.06 14.60
N ALA A 129 8.58 13.45 13.57
CA ALA A 129 9.93 13.78 13.11
C ALA A 129 9.98 14.75 11.92
N PHE A 130 8.82 15.09 11.35
CA PHE A 130 8.68 16.00 10.21
C PHE A 130 7.74 17.17 10.53
N ASP A 131 8.00 18.37 9.99
CA ASP A 131 7.05 19.50 10.05
C ASP A 131 5.92 19.37 9.01
N GLU A 132 4.99 20.33 9.04
CA GLU A 132 3.84 20.44 8.12
C GLU A 132 4.19 20.46 6.62
N VAL A 133 5.42 20.85 6.26
CA VAL A 133 5.93 20.85 4.87
C VAL A 133 6.89 19.69 4.61
N TRP A 134 6.93 18.70 5.50
CA TRP A 134 7.83 17.54 5.47
C TRP A 134 9.32 17.93 5.53
N GLY A 135 9.65 19.03 6.20
CA GLY A 135 10.98 19.32 6.69
C GLY A 135 11.38 18.31 7.76
N TRP A 136 12.51 17.65 7.55
CA TRP A 136 13.05 16.68 8.49
C TRP A 136 13.75 17.40 9.65
N HIS A 137 13.37 17.11 10.89
CA HIS A 137 13.99 17.71 12.08
C HIS A 137 15.14 16.88 12.65
N GLY A 138 15.28 15.63 12.24
CA GLY A 138 16.35 14.76 12.72
C GLY A 138 17.69 15.01 12.03
N LYS A 139 18.67 14.17 12.36
CA LYS A 139 19.98 14.16 11.67
C LYS A 139 20.14 12.83 10.94
N TYR A 140 20.45 12.88 9.65
CA TYR A 140 20.81 11.69 8.89
C TYR A 140 22.07 11.04 9.46
N GLY A 141 22.09 9.71 9.53
CA GLY A 141 23.26 8.97 9.99
C GLY A 141 23.59 9.12 11.47
N ARG A 142 22.77 9.81 12.28
CA ARG A 142 22.89 9.71 13.74
C ARG A 142 22.55 8.28 14.11
N LYS A 143 23.56 7.53 14.53
CA LYS A 143 23.35 6.31 15.31
C LYS A 143 22.74 6.77 16.64
N GLU A 144 21.41 6.80 16.72
CA GLU A 144 20.77 6.70 18.02
C GLU A 144 21.40 5.51 18.73
N GLU A 145 21.70 5.67 20.02
CA GLU A 145 22.24 4.57 20.81
C GLU A 145 21.26 3.40 20.67
N LYS A 146 21.79 2.26 20.23
CA LYS A 146 20.97 1.07 20.04
C LYS A 146 20.44 0.69 21.42
N THR A 147 19.13 0.62 21.54
CA THR A 147 18.50 0.08 22.73
C THR A 147 18.90 -1.39 22.91
N GLU A 148 18.78 -1.91 24.14
CA GLU A 148 19.02 -3.33 24.39
C GLU A 148 18.14 -4.23 23.51
N GLU A 149 16.91 -3.79 23.24
CA GLU A 149 16.00 -4.48 22.33
C GLU A 149 16.51 -4.48 20.88
N ASP A 150 17.04 -3.35 20.40
CA ASP A 150 17.61 -3.25 19.04
C ASP A 150 18.81 -4.19 18.89
N LEU A 151 19.69 -4.25 19.89
CA LEU A 151 20.83 -5.15 19.92
C LEU A 151 20.38 -6.62 19.97
N ALA A 152 19.36 -6.95 20.77
CA ALA A 152 18.81 -8.30 20.83
C ALA A 152 18.21 -8.75 19.50
N ARG A 153 17.45 -7.88 18.82
CA ARG A 153 16.88 -8.15 17.49
C ARG A 153 17.96 -8.37 16.43
N GLU A 154 18.99 -7.51 16.39
CA GLU A 154 20.10 -7.66 15.45
C GLU A 154 20.86 -8.98 15.68
N ARG A 155 21.19 -9.31 16.94
CA ARG A 155 21.81 -10.60 17.30
C ARG A 155 20.97 -11.79 16.87
N LYS A 156 19.64 -11.74 17.06
CA LYS A 156 18.72 -12.80 16.62
C LYS A 156 18.81 -13.01 15.11
N ILE A 157 18.77 -11.93 14.33
CA ILE A 157 18.86 -11.99 12.86
C ILE A 157 20.23 -12.53 12.42
N ASP A 158 21.31 -12.09 13.05
CA ASP A 158 22.67 -12.54 12.71
C ASP A 158 22.88 -14.03 13.03
N ILE A 159 22.35 -14.51 14.16
CA ILE A 159 22.34 -15.95 14.48
C ILE A 159 21.60 -16.75 13.41
N ILE A 160 20.45 -16.25 12.94
CA ILE A 160 19.67 -16.91 11.87
C ILE A 160 20.49 -16.96 10.57
N LYS A 161 21.10 -15.83 10.16
CA LYS A 161 21.97 -15.77 8.97
C LYS A 161 23.12 -16.76 9.07
N TYR A 162 23.82 -16.79 10.21
CA TYR A 162 24.91 -17.72 10.47
C TYR A 162 24.45 -19.18 10.34
N ARG A 163 23.32 -19.55 10.96
CA ARG A 163 22.75 -20.90 10.87
C ARG A 163 22.32 -21.28 9.45
N ILE A 164 21.85 -20.32 8.64
CA ILE A 164 21.54 -20.56 7.24
C ILE A 164 22.83 -20.85 6.45
N ILE A 165 23.88 -20.05 6.65
CA ILE A 165 25.14 -20.14 5.89
C ILE A 165 25.88 -21.43 6.24
N GLU A 166 26.12 -21.67 7.53
CA GLU A 166 26.92 -22.81 8.01
C GLU A 166 26.13 -24.12 8.01
N ASN A 167 24.92 -24.10 8.58
CA ASN A 167 24.16 -25.31 8.89
C ASN A 167 23.04 -25.60 7.89
N LYS A 168 22.78 -24.69 6.94
CA LYS A 168 21.63 -24.75 6.01
C LYS A 168 20.31 -24.91 6.74
N THR A 169 20.20 -24.25 7.89
CA THR A 169 19.03 -24.34 8.77
C THR A 169 17.94 -23.36 8.35
N CYS A 170 16.70 -23.85 8.28
CA CYS A 170 15.54 -23.02 7.93
C CYS A 170 15.31 -21.91 8.98
N PRO A 171 15.16 -20.64 8.57
CA PRO A 171 14.91 -19.54 9.51
C PRO A 171 13.56 -19.66 10.23
N LYS A 172 12.61 -20.38 9.63
CA LYS A 172 11.24 -20.54 10.15
C LYS A 172 11.09 -21.73 11.09
N CYS A 173 11.52 -22.92 10.66
CA CYS A 173 11.28 -24.17 11.41
C CYS A 173 12.56 -24.83 11.97
N GLN A 174 13.73 -24.24 11.74
CA GLN A 174 15.04 -24.73 12.21
C GLN A 174 15.45 -26.14 11.73
N LYS A 175 14.74 -26.71 10.76
CA LYS A 175 15.12 -27.96 10.10
C LYS A 175 16.06 -27.71 8.92
N LYS A 176 16.80 -28.74 8.50
CA LYS A 176 17.75 -28.66 7.39
C LYS A 176 17.05 -28.37 6.06
N MET A 177 17.66 -27.50 5.25
CA MET A 177 17.16 -27.11 3.94
C MET A 177 17.93 -27.79 2.80
N ASN A 178 17.27 -27.91 1.66
CA ASN A 178 17.86 -28.41 0.44
C ASN A 178 18.46 -27.26 -0.36
N LYS A 179 19.73 -27.41 -0.79
CA LYS A 179 20.39 -26.44 -1.66
C LYS A 179 19.93 -26.63 -3.11
N LYS A 180 19.43 -25.56 -3.72
CA LYS A 180 19.20 -25.45 -5.16
C LYS A 180 20.28 -24.55 -5.78
N LYS A 181 20.23 -24.36 -7.10
CA LYS A 181 21.23 -23.58 -7.85
C LYS A 181 21.40 -22.15 -7.31
N SER A 182 20.33 -21.53 -6.83
CA SER A 182 20.31 -20.10 -6.48
C SER A 182 19.63 -19.77 -5.14
N HIS A 183 19.13 -20.77 -4.43
CA HIS A 183 18.38 -20.61 -3.19
C HIS A 183 18.42 -21.89 -2.35
N TYR A 184 18.06 -21.78 -1.08
CA TYR A 184 17.68 -22.89 -0.22
C TYR A 184 16.16 -23.02 -0.19
N GLU A 185 15.68 -24.25 -0.09
CA GLU A 185 14.26 -24.57 0.05
C GLU A 185 14.09 -25.52 1.22
N CYS A 186 13.20 -25.16 2.15
CA CYS A 186 12.88 -26.01 3.29
C CYS A 186 11.78 -27.02 2.91
N PRO A 187 12.08 -28.33 2.92
CA PRO A 187 11.08 -29.35 2.57
C PRO A 187 9.95 -29.48 3.59
N HIS A 188 10.11 -28.92 4.79
CA HIS A 188 9.14 -29.07 5.88
C HIS A 188 8.09 -27.97 5.94
N CYS A 189 8.45 -26.73 5.61
CA CYS A 189 7.55 -25.58 5.74
C CYS A 189 7.49 -24.71 4.47
N GLY A 190 8.17 -25.11 3.40
CA GLY A 190 8.20 -24.39 2.12
C GLY A 190 8.94 -23.04 2.16
N GLU A 191 9.62 -22.72 3.26
CA GLU A 191 10.41 -21.49 3.35
C GLU A 191 11.54 -21.51 2.31
N ILE A 192 11.69 -20.41 1.59
CA ILE A 192 12.72 -20.22 0.57
C ILE A 192 13.68 -19.16 1.08
N VAL A 193 14.98 -19.43 0.96
CA VAL A 193 16.04 -18.47 1.27
C VAL A 193 16.86 -18.22 0.02
N ILE A 194 16.88 -16.99 -0.48
CA ILE A 194 17.66 -16.62 -1.65
C ILE A 194 19.06 -16.20 -1.22
N LEU A 195 20.08 -16.57 -1.98
CA LEU A 195 21.44 -16.08 -1.77
C LEU A 195 21.73 -14.97 -2.77
N GLU A 196 21.86 -13.73 -2.29
CA GLU A 196 22.30 -12.57 -3.09
C GLU A 196 23.72 -12.15 -2.70
N GLY A 197 24.36 -11.34 -3.55
CA GLY A 197 25.72 -10.77 -3.42
C GLY A 197 26.57 -11.23 -2.22
N TYR A 198 27.65 -11.96 -2.50
CA TYR A 198 28.55 -12.53 -1.47
C TYR A 198 27.87 -13.54 -0.52
N ASN A 199 26.96 -14.38 -1.04
CA ASN A 199 26.23 -15.41 -0.26
C ASN A 199 25.40 -14.86 0.91
N GLN A 200 24.94 -13.62 0.85
CA GLN A 200 24.05 -13.04 1.85
C GLN A 200 22.66 -13.67 1.74
N PRO A 201 22.15 -14.33 2.80
CA PRO A 201 20.85 -14.97 2.77
C PRO A 201 19.73 -13.93 2.94
N ILE A 202 18.77 -13.95 2.03
CA ILE A 202 17.54 -13.18 2.05
C ILE A 202 16.38 -14.13 2.33
N PHE A 203 15.64 -13.85 3.39
CA PHE A 203 14.53 -14.65 3.89
C PHE A 203 13.45 -13.74 4.50
N ASN A 204 12.30 -14.31 4.86
CA ASN A 204 11.24 -13.58 5.52
C ASN A 204 11.65 -13.19 6.95
N ILE A 205 11.68 -11.90 7.26
CA ILE A 205 11.88 -11.41 8.64
C ILE A 205 10.49 -11.24 9.26
N PRO A 206 10.23 -11.80 10.45
CA PRO A 206 8.98 -11.55 11.15
C PRO A 206 8.75 -10.05 11.34
N SER A 207 7.52 -9.59 11.12
CA SER A 207 7.18 -8.17 11.23
C SER A 207 7.53 -7.59 12.61
N THR A 208 7.40 -8.38 13.68
CA THR A 208 7.80 -8.01 15.05
C THR A 208 9.30 -7.75 15.23
N ASP A 209 10.14 -8.35 14.38
CA ASP A 209 11.60 -8.21 14.44
C ASP A 209 12.11 -7.09 13.50
N LEU A 210 11.20 -6.37 12.82
CA LEU A 210 11.58 -5.28 11.93
C LEU A 210 12.08 -4.06 12.71
N LYS A 211 13.21 -3.54 12.27
CA LYS A 211 13.78 -2.31 12.79
C LYS A 211 13.08 -1.10 12.18
N LEU A 212 12.18 -0.48 12.94
CA LEU A 212 11.44 0.72 12.54
C LEU A 212 12.26 2.00 12.73
N GLN A 213 13.49 2.04 12.23
CA GLN A 213 14.32 3.24 12.19
C GLN A 213 14.31 3.84 10.79
N PHE A 214 14.56 5.13 10.68
CA PHE A 214 14.72 5.78 9.39
C PHE A 214 15.95 5.24 8.67
N GLN A 215 15.78 4.87 7.41
CA GLN A 215 16.84 4.42 6.53
C GLN A 215 17.11 5.50 5.47
N SER A 216 18.40 5.74 5.20
CA SER A 216 18.87 6.60 4.11
C SER A 216 18.68 5.97 2.73
N ASP A 217 18.81 4.63 2.66
CA ASP A 217 18.97 3.91 1.40
C ASP A 217 17.84 2.91 1.17
N LEU A 218 16.59 3.41 1.21
CA LEU A 218 15.48 2.61 0.68
C LEU A 218 15.70 2.37 -0.83
N PRO A 219 15.28 1.23 -1.39
CA PRO A 219 15.54 0.80 -2.78
C PRO A 219 14.75 1.60 -3.84
N ILE A 220 14.64 2.92 -3.68
CA ILE A 220 13.79 3.81 -4.45
C ILE A 220 14.68 4.68 -5.35
N ASN A 221 14.95 4.20 -6.57
CA ASN A 221 15.79 4.94 -7.52
C ASN A 221 15.01 5.96 -8.38
N TYR A 222 13.67 5.91 -8.39
CA TYR A 222 12.84 6.79 -9.23
C TYR A 222 12.53 8.14 -8.59
N TYR A 223 12.59 8.22 -7.26
CA TYR A 223 12.45 9.44 -6.48
C TYR A 223 13.44 9.36 -5.34
N MET A 224 14.09 10.46 -4.99
CA MET A 224 15.05 10.47 -3.91
C MET A 224 14.28 10.50 -2.58
N PRO A 225 14.33 9.44 -1.76
CA PRO A 225 13.70 9.48 -0.46
C PRO A 225 14.42 10.49 0.42
N VAL A 226 13.65 11.32 1.13
CA VAL A 226 14.14 12.09 2.27
C VAL A 226 14.44 11.10 3.38
N SER A 227 13.49 10.23 3.72
CA SER A 227 13.71 9.12 4.67
C SER A 227 12.66 8.03 4.43
N GLY A 228 12.86 6.85 5.02
CA GLY A 228 11.73 5.95 5.21
C GLY A 228 11.95 4.77 6.14
N ILE A 229 10.86 4.04 6.38
CA ILE A 229 10.70 3.01 7.41
C ILE A 229 10.02 1.78 6.79
N THR A 230 10.66 0.61 6.91
CA THR A 230 10.09 -0.67 6.45
C THR A 230 9.10 -1.23 7.46
N VAL A 231 7.91 -1.65 7.01
CA VAL A 231 6.83 -2.17 7.88
C VAL A 231 6.44 -3.61 7.58
N LYS A 232 6.88 -4.17 6.45
CA LYS A 232 6.77 -5.61 6.11
C LYS A 232 7.97 -6.04 5.27
N TRP A 233 8.61 -7.14 5.64
CA TRP A 233 9.73 -7.73 4.89
C TRP A 233 9.53 -9.22 4.64
N LEU A 234 8.88 -9.54 3.53
CA LEU A 234 8.90 -10.88 2.95
C LEU A 234 9.84 -10.91 1.74
N MET A 235 10.43 -12.08 1.48
CA MET A 235 11.27 -12.36 0.32
C MET A 235 10.56 -11.98 -1.00
N GLY A 236 9.23 -12.15 -1.06
CA GLY A 236 8.40 -11.83 -2.21
C GLY A 236 7.67 -10.50 -2.15
N GLU A 237 7.50 -9.91 -0.97
CA GLU A 237 6.67 -8.72 -0.73
C GLU A 237 7.35 -7.79 0.29
N TRP A 238 7.61 -6.56 -0.11
CA TRP A 238 8.22 -5.55 0.73
C TRP A 238 7.28 -4.36 0.87
N LYS A 239 7.15 -3.78 2.08
CA LYS A 239 6.36 -2.57 2.31
C LYS A 239 7.13 -1.56 3.15
N ALA A 240 7.06 -0.30 2.76
CA ALA A 240 7.67 0.80 3.48
C ALA A 240 6.83 2.08 3.40
N LEU A 241 7.03 2.97 4.36
CA LEU A 241 6.57 4.35 4.32
C LEU A 241 7.78 5.24 4.09
N ALA A 242 7.69 6.16 3.13
CA ALA A 242 8.80 7.04 2.80
C ALA A 242 8.32 8.47 2.58
N VAL A 243 9.04 9.42 3.16
CA VAL A 243 8.94 10.83 2.78
C VAL A 243 9.88 11.06 1.61
N ILE A 244 9.38 11.70 0.57
CA ILE A 244 10.06 11.88 -0.70
C ILE A 244 10.15 13.36 -1.02
N TYR A 245 11.21 13.77 -1.71
CA TYR A 245 11.29 15.08 -2.35
C TYR A 245 11.35 14.97 -3.88
N ASP A 246 10.82 15.99 -4.55
CA ASP A 246 10.99 16.15 -5.99
C ASP A 246 12.44 16.51 -6.29
N LYS A 247 13.09 15.76 -7.20
CA LYS A 247 14.46 16.03 -7.64
C LYS A 247 14.63 17.45 -8.19
N ASN A 248 13.60 17.96 -8.86
CA ASN A 248 13.63 19.26 -9.52
C ASN A 248 13.11 20.39 -8.61
N ASN A 249 12.45 20.06 -7.50
CA ASN A 249 11.97 21.03 -6.53
C ASN A 249 12.09 20.47 -5.10
N PRO A 250 13.21 20.73 -4.40
CA PRO A 250 13.46 20.21 -3.05
C PRO A 250 12.40 20.61 -2.00
N ASN A 251 11.64 21.69 -2.24
CA ASN A 251 10.58 22.13 -1.35
C ASN A 251 9.29 21.33 -1.52
N LYS A 252 9.15 20.58 -2.63
CA LYS A 252 8.01 19.73 -2.88
C LYS A 252 8.26 18.36 -2.30
N LYS A 253 7.65 18.10 -1.15
CA LYS A 253 7.78 16.83 -0.41
C LYS A 253 6.43 16.21 -0.11
N TRP A 254 6.42 14.90 0.08
CA TRP A 254 5.20 14.16 0.43
C TRP A 254 5.51 12.80 1.05
N LEU A 255 4.61 12.31 1.88
CA LEU A 255 4.61 10.92 2.33
C LEU A 255 4.03 10.01 1.26
N ARG A 256 4.64 8.83 1.12
CA ARG A 256 4.22 7.80 0.17
C ARG A 256 4.30 6.41 0.81
N PHE A 257 3.30 5.59 0.47
CA PHE A 257 3.23 4.17 0.85
C PHE A 257 3.78 3.31 -0.28
N TYR A 258 4.87 2.61 -0.04
CA TYR A 258 5.48 1.76 -1.04
C TYR A 258 5.22 0.28 -0.79
N TRP A 259 5.07 -0.44 -1.89
CA TRP A 259 5.20 -1.88 -1.93
C TRP A 259 6.10 -2.30 -3.09
N TRP A 260 6.84 -3.38 -2.90
CA TRP A 260 7.62 -4.03 -3.94
C TRP A 260 7.31 -5.51 -3.92
N ILE A 261 7.27 -6.10 -5.11
CA ILE A 261 7.06 -7.52 -5.27
C ILE A 261 8.26 -8.07 -6.03
N ARG A 262 8.95 -9.03 -5.45
CA ARG A 262 10.01 -9.75 -6.14
C ARG A 262 9.36 -10.79 -7.04
N ASN A 263 9.81 -10.89 -8.29
CA ASN A 263 9.33 -11.98 -9.15
C ASN A 263 9.92 -13.31 -8.67
N LEU A 264 9.06 -14.13 -8.07
CA LEU A 264 9.38 -15.48 -7.61
C LEU A 264 8.74 -16.57 -8.49
N GLN A 265 8.13 -16.21 -9.63
CA GLN A 265 7.45 -17.18 -10.52
C GLN A 265 8.39 -18.30 -11.00
N ASN A 266 9.68 -18.00 -11.17
CA ASN A 266 10.68 -19.00 -11.53
C ASN A 266 11.01 -20.01 -10.41
N VAL A 267 10.60 -19.72 -9.18
CA VAL A 267 10.75 -20.61 -8.00
C VAL A 267 9.42 -21.26 -7.64
N LEU A 268 8.30 -20.55 -7.82
CA LEU A 268 6.94 -21.03 -7.57
C LEU A 268 6.43 -21.83 -8.79
N LYS A 269 6.90 -23.07 -8.92
CA LYS A 269 6.69 -23.98 -10.08
C LYS A 269 5.22 -24.31 -10.46
N TYR A 270 4.21 -23.81 -9.76
CA TYR A 270 2.81 -24.15 -10.02
C TYR A 270 1.95 -22.90 -10.23
N GLY A 271 1.97 -22.39 -11.46
CA GLY A 271 1.11 -21.32 -11.96
C GLY A 271 1.40 -21.10 -13.44
N ARG A 272 0.42 -21.38 -14.31
CA ARG A 272 0.61 -21.57 -15.76
C ARG A 272 1.27 -20.38 -16.49
N LYS A 273 2.31 -20.78 -17.25
CA LYS A 273 2.82 -20.37 -18.58
C LYS A 273 3.65 -19.08 -18.81
N GLU A 274 4.83 -19.39 -19.37
CA GLU A 274 5.55 -18.77 -20.50
C GLU A 274 5.96 -17.30 -20.37
N LEU A 275 7.11 -17.06 -19.74
CA LEU A 275 7.95 -15.91 -20.06
C LEU A 275 9.42 -16.35 -20.06
N GLY A 276 9.91 -16.65 -21.26
CA GLY A 276 11.32 -16.71 -21.70
C GLY A 276 12.36 -17.29 -20.74
N GLU A 277 12.99 -18.39 -21.17
CA GLU A 277 14.27 -18.89 -20.62
C GLU A 277 15.30 -17.75 -20.56
N GLY A 278 15.43 -17.11 -19.40
CA GLY A 278 16.28 -15.93 -19.24
C GLY A 278 15.94 -15.00 -18.08
N THR A 279 14.81 -15.21 -17.38
CA THR A 279 14.48 -14.39 -16.20
C THR A 279 15.42 -14.70 -15.02
N LYS A 280 16.51 -13.92 -14.92
CA LYS A 280 17.34 -13.84 -13.72
C LYS A 280 16.46 -13.41 -12.54
N MET A 281 16.68 -14.02 -11.37
CA MET A 281 16.13 -13.52 -10.12
C MET A 281 16.61 -12.08 -9.93
N GLY A 282 15.68 -11.16 -9.80
CA GLY A 282 16.01 -9.76 -9.63
C GLY A 282 14.79 -8.99 -9.14
N TRP A 283 15.03 -7.97 -8.33
CA TRP A 283 14.02 -7.00 -7.97
C TRP A 283 13.58 -6.27 -9.24
N LYS A 284 12.44 -6.67 -9.80
CA LYS A 284 11.76 -5.87 -10.80
C LYS A 284 10.95 -4.85 -10.03
N ALA A 285 11.41 -3.60 -10.04
CA ALA A 285 10.55 -2.48 -9.70
C ALA A 285 9.43 -2.43 -10.75
N GLN A 286 8.37 -3.20 -10.55
CA GLN A 286 7.12 -2.91 -11.23
C GLN A 286 6.72 -1.52 -10.75
N LYS A 287 6.31 -0.64 -11.67
CA LYS A 287 5.69 0.63 -11.31
C LYS A 287 4.70 0.29 -10.20
N GLY A 288 4.94 0.81 -9.00
CA GLY A 288 3.92 0.85 -7.96
C GLY A 288 2.82 1.70 -8.54
N VAL A 289 1.95 1.06 -9.34
CA VAL A 289 0.82 1.72 -9.93
C VAL A 289 0.13 2.32 -8.74
N SER A 290 0.00 3.64 -8.78
CA SER A 290 -0.97 4.29 -7.95
C SER A 290 -0.64 4.52 -6.48
N SER A 291 0.60 4.43 -5.98
CA SER A 291 0.90 4.88 -4.60
C SER A 291 0.45 6.34 -4.34
N PRO A 292 -0.18 6.67 -3.19
CA PRO A 292 -0.74 8.00 -2.99
C PRO A 292 0.38 8.95 -2.56
N ASN A 293 0.31 10.18 -3.06
CA ASN A 293 1.14 11.25 -2.50
C ASN A 293 0.31 11.95 -1.44
N LEU A 294 0.68 11.78 -0.18
CA LEU A 294 0.07 12.49 0.94
C LEU A 294 0.89 13.75 1.17
N TYR A 295 0.41 14.86 0.62
CA TYR A 295 1.08 16.17 0.67
C TYR A 295 0.77 16.92 1.96
N ASN A 296 -0.45 16.77 2.49
CA ASN A 296 -0.87 17.40 3.73
C ASN A 296 -0.56 16.46 4.90
N LYS A 297 0.36 16.85 5.78
CA LYS A 297 0.75 16.09 6.97
C LYS A 297 -0.42 15.90 7.94
N GLY A 298 -1.32 16.86 8.08
CA GLY A 298 -2.51 16.77 8.93
C GLY A 298 -3.48 15.62 8.62
N LEU A 299 -3.25 14.87 7.54
CA LEU A 299 -3.97 13.62 7.26
C LEU A 299 -3.39 12.40 7.98
N ILE A 300 -2.19 12.48 8.57
CA ILE A 300 -1.55 11.33 9.24
C ILE A 300 -2.33 10.93 10.50
N GLU A 301 -2.65 11.88 11.38
CA GLU A 301 -3.34 11.62 12.63
C GLU A 301 -4.72 10.97 12.40
N PRO A 302 -5.60 11.48 11.52
CA PRO A 302 -6.84 10.79 11.16
C PRO A 302 -6.63 9.38 10.62
N ILE A 303 -5.55 9.13 9.85
CA ILE A 303 -5.21 7.78 9.36
C ILE A 303 -4.84 6.87 10.54
N ILE A 304 -3.99 7.34 11.47
CA ILE A 304 -3.58 6.58 12.64
C ILE A 304 -4.81 6.19 13.47
N GLU A 305 -5.69 7.14 13.75
CA GLU A 305 -6.89 6.88 14.55
C GLU A 305 -7.85 5.91 13.86
N ALA A 306 -8.04 6.03 12.55
CA ALA A 306 -8.82 5.05 11.80
C ALA A 306 -8.19 3.65 11.80
N LEU A 307 -6.87 3.54 11.68
CA LEU A 307 -6.15 2.25 11.78
C LEU A 307 -6.29 1.62 13.17
N LYS A 308 -6.21 2.42 14.24
CA LYS A 308 -6.44 1.98 15.63
C LYS A 308 -7.88 1.49 15.83
N LYS A 309 -8.88 2.21 15.30
CA LYS A 309 -10.28 1.79 15.32
C LYS A 309 -10.49 0.47 14.57
N CYS A 310 -9.92 0.31 13.37
CA CYS A 310 -9.96 -0.94 12.62
C CYS A 310 -9.28 -2.09 13.37
N ALA A 311 -8.17 -1.84 14.05
CA ALA A 311 -7.49 -2.85 14.86
C ALA A 311 -8.39 -3.35 16.00
N LYS A 312 -9.03 -2.43 16.72
CA LYS A 312 -9.99 -2.74 17.79
C LYS A 312 -11.15 -3.59 17.27
N ASP A 313 -11.71 -3.22 16.11
CA ASP A 313 -12.81 -3.95 15.48
C ASP A 313 -12.43 -5.38 15.07
N LEU A 314 -11.20 -5.57 14.57
CA LEU A 314 -10.67 -6.89 14.21
C LEU A 314 -10.16 -7.70 15.42
N ASN A 315 -10.33 -7.20 16.65
CA ASN A 315 -9.75 -7.76 17.87
C ASN A 315 -8.22 -7.94 17.79
N TRP A 316 -7.56 -7.06 17.05
CA TRP A 316 -6.10 -6.99 16.98
C TRP A 316 -5.60 -6.07 18.09
N SER A 317 -5.19 -6.61 19.23
CA SER A 317 -4.68 -5.81 20.36
C SER A 317 -3.34 -5.16 20.01
N ILE A 318 -3.34 -3.90 19.61
CA ILE A 318 -2.13 -3.13 19.33
C ILE A 318 -1.72 -2.41 20.63
N GLN A 319 -0.44 -2.49 20.97
CA GLN A 319 0.18 -1.76 22.09
C GLN A 319 0.56 -0.36 21.67
#